data_AF-A0A5C0SRW6-F1
#
_entry.id   AF-A0A5C0SRW6-F1
#
_cell.length_a   1.000
_cell.length_b   1.000
_cell.length_c   1.000
_cell.angle_alpha   90.00
_cell.angle_beta   90.00
_cell.angle_gamma   90.00
#
_symmetry.space_group_name_H-M   'P 1'
#
loop_
_entity.id
_entity.type
_entity.pdbx_description
1 polymer ?
#
loop_
_entity_poly.entity_id
_entity_poly.type
_entity_poly.pdbx_seq_one_letter_code
_entity_poly.pdbx_strand_id
1 'polypeptide(L)'
;MATVYDVPGDLLVERVAQKLKEIEAIKPPEWAPFVKTSRHKERIPEQDDWWYYRVASVFRKVYVDGPVGIERLRTWYGGRKNRGHAPEHFYKAGGSIIRKALQQLEAAGFVQKVPGEGRTVTPQGQSFLDKIATELKKELEEQIPELKKY
;
A
#
# COMPACT_ATOMS: atom_id res chain seq x y z
N MET A 1 16.52 -15.92 -1.69
CA MET A 1 16.07 -14.57 -1.35
C MET A 1 14.55 -14.60 -1.41
N ALA A 2 13.88 -14.27 -0.31
CA ALA A 2 12.42 -14.30 -0.23
C ALA A 2 11.84 -13.10 -0.97
N THR A 3 10.75 -13.32 -1.66
CA THR A 3 9.99 -12.29 -2.37
C THR A 3 8.76 -11.91 -1.57
N VAL A 4 8.08 -10.84 -1.99
CA VAL A 4 6.80 -10.39 -1.42
C VAL A 4 5.71 -11.48 -1.47
N TYR A 5 5.86 -12.51 -2.30
CA TYR A 5 4.92 -13.64 -2.41
C TYR A 5 5.08 -14.68 -1.31
N ASP A 6 6.24 -14.73 -0.65
CA ASP A 6 6.61 -15.79 0.31
C ASP A 6 6.23 -15.45 1.76
N VAL A 7 5.65 -14.27 1.98
CA VAL A 7 5.31 -13.77 3.32
C VAL A 7 3.85 -13.29 3.41
N PRO A 8 3.22 -13.41 4.60
CA PRO A 8 1.90 -12.86 4.83
C PRO A 8 1.84 -11.36 4.52
N GLY A 9 0.86 -10.97 3.69
CA GLY A 9 0.77 -9.60 3.18
C GLY A 9 0.51 -8.55 4.26
N ASP A 10 -0.19 -8.91 5.33
CA ASP A 10 -0.53 -7.99 6.42
C ASP A 10 0.70 -7.58 7.23
N LEU A 11 1.47 -8.58 7.69
CA LEU A 11 2.73 -8.40 8.41
C LEU A 11 3.76 -7.63 7.58
N LEU A 12 3.85 -7.92 6.27
CA LEU A 12 4.74 -7.17 5.38
C LEU A 12 4.31 -5.70 5.29
N VAL A 13 3.01 -5.41 5.16
CA VAL A 13 2.52 -4.03 5.06
C VAL A 13 2.81 -3.24 6.34
N GLU A 14 2.65 -3.86 7.50
CA GLU A 14 2.98 -3.25 8.79
C GLU A 14 4.48 -2.91 8.90
N ARG A 15 5.36 -3.87 8.60
CA ARG A 15 6.82 -3.66 8.67
C ARG A 15 7.28 -2.60 7.67
N VAL A 16 6.73 -2.63 6.46
CA VAL A 16 7.00 -1.61 5.44
C VAL A 16 6.52 -0.24 5.91
N ALA A 17 5.31 -0.14 6.49
CA ALA A 17 4.78 1.13 6.99
C ALA A 17 5.72 1.77 8.03
N GLN A 18 6.29 0.98 8.94
CA GLN A 18 7.27 1.47 9.91
C GLN A 18 8.54 2.02 9.23
N LYS A 19 9.10 1.28 8.27
CA LYS A 19 10.30 1.71 7.53
C LYS A 19 10.06 2.93 6.65
N LEU A 20 8.86 3.09 6.11
CA LEU A 20 8.50 4.28 5.33
C LEU A 20 8.42 5.56 6.17
N LYS A 21 8.26 5.47 7.50
CA LYS A 21 8.29 6.65 8.38
C LYS A 21 9.67 7.30 8.47
N GLU A 22 10.73 6.50 8.30
CA GLU A 22 12.12 6.99 8.32
C GLU A 22 12.45 7.81 7.06
N ILE A 23 11.63 7.72 6.01
CA ILE A 23 11.88 8.36 4.71
C ILE A 23 11.24 9.74 4.67
N GLU A 24 12.06 10.78 4.62
CA GLU A 24 11.60 12.18 4.63
C GLU A 24 10.68 12.56 3.46
N ALA A 25 10.81 11.87 2.32
CA ALA A 25 9.97 12.09 1.14
C ALA A 25 8.51 11.67 1.35
N ILE A 26 8.23 10.79 2.32
CA ILE A 26 6.90 10.24 2.59
C ILE A 26 6.36 10.88 3.86
N LYS A 27 5.59 11.95 3.67
CA LYS A 27 4.92 12.66 4.76
C LYS A 27 3.43 12.75 4.51
N PRO A 28 2.58 12.69 5.54
CA PRO A 28 1.17 12.94 5.38
C PRO A 28 0.96 14.37 4.85
N PRO A 29 0.10 14.58 3.83
CA PRO A 29 -0.25 15.92 3.40
C PRO A 29 -1.06 16.65 4.48
N GLU A 30 -1.06 17.98 4.46
CA GLU A 30 -1.71 18.83 5.48
C GLU A 30 -3.19 18.48 5.74
N TRP A 31 -3.91 18.06 4.70
CA TRP A 31 -5.32 17.69 4.81
C TRP A 31 -5.57 16.27 5.34
N ALA A 32 -4.54 15.44 5.51
CA ALA A 32 -4.70 14.03 5.91
C ALA A 32 -5.50 13.84 7.21
N PRO A 33 -5.30 14.64 8.28
CA PRO A 33 -6.05 14.46 9.53
C PRO A 33 -7.55 14.76 9.41
N PHE A 34 -7.95 15.60 8.45
CA PHE A 34 -9.31 16.12 8.36
C PHE A 34 -10.21 15.32 7.41
N VAL A 35 -9.68 14.30 6.75
CA VAL A 35 -10.33 13.65 5.61
C VAL A 35 -10.56 12.17 5.87
N LYS A 36 -11.75 11.69 5.49
CA LYS A 36 -12.01 10.26 5.38
C LYS A 36 -11.36 9.67 4.12
N THR A 37 -10.81 8.47 4.24
CA THR A 37 -10.03 7.82 3.16
C THR A 37 -10.78 7.62 1.85
N SER A 38 -12.10 7.43 1.88
CA SER A 38 -12.89 7.17 0.67
C SER A 38 -14.39 7.46 0.81
N ARG A 39 -15.12 7.43 -0.32
CA ARG A 39 -16.57 7.68 -0.38
C ARG A 39 -17.40 6.65 0.40
N HIS A 40 -16.93 5.41 0.48
CA HIS A 40 -17.65 4.33 1.17
C HIS A 40 -17.40 4.33 2.69
N LYS A 41 -16.43 5.11 3.18
CA LYS A 41 -16.20 5.28 4.62
C LYS A 41 -17.15 6.33 5.19
N GLU A 42 -17.59 6.08 6.42
CA GLU A 42 -18.46 6.97 7.19
C GLU A 42 -17.67 7.71 8.27
N ARG A 43 -16.68 7.05 8.87
CA ARG A 43 -15.79 7.61 9.89
C ARG A 43 -14.40 7.95 9.34
N ILE A 44 -13.70 8.81 10.07
CA ILE A 44 -12.29 9.18 9.84
C ILE A 44 -11.39 8.00 10.31
N PRO A 45 -10.19 7.82 9.76
CA PRO A 45 -9.23 6.84 10.30
C PRO A 45 -8.94 7.09 11.78
N GLU A 46 -8.93 6.03 12.58
CA GLU A 46 -8.67 6.09 14.03
C GLU A 46 -7.16 6.07 14.36
N GLN A 47 -6.36 5.44 13.51
CA GLN A 47 -4.90 5.36 13.68
C GLN A 47 -4.22 6.57 13.06
N ASP A 48 -3.32 7.22 13.79
CA ASP A 48 -2.58 8.39 13.30
C ASP A 48 -1.67 8.05 12.11
N ASP A 49 -1.12 6.84 12.10
CA ASP A 49 -0.19 6.35 11.07
C ASP A 49 -0.87 5.84 9.79
N TRP A 50 -2.18 6.05 9.63
CA TRP A 50 -2.96 5.48 8.53
C TRP A 50 -2.41 5.84 7.14
N TRP A 51 -1.74 6.99 7.00
CA TRP A 51 -1.11 7.41 5.75
C TRP A 51 0.00 6.44 5.34
N TYR A 52 0.87 6.07 6.27
CA TYR A 52 2.00 5.16 6.03
C TYR A 52 1.52 3.76 5.68
N TYR A 53 0.52 3.24 6.40
CA TYR A 53 -0.14 1.98 6.05
C TYR A 53 -0.75 2.02 4.65
N ARG A 54 -1.37 3.15 4.27
CA ARG A 54 -1.93 3.31 2.93
C ARG A 54 -0.83 3.31 1.86
N VAL A 55 0.27 4.02 2.09
CA VAL A 55 1.40 4.08 1.15
C VAL A 55 2.04 2.69 1.02
N ALA A 56 2.28 1.98 2.12
CA ALA A 56 2.83 0.61 2.13
C ALA A 56 1.93 -0.36 1.36
N SER A 57 0.61 -0.31 1.59
CA SER A 57 -0.37 -1.14 0.87
C SER A 57 -0.38 -0.84 -0.64
N VAL A 58 -0.35 0.44 -1.03
CA VAL A 58 -0.25 0.84 -2.45
C VAL A 58 1.05 0.34 -3.05
N PHE A 59 2.16 0.45 -2.33
CA PHE A 59 3.47 0.04 -2.82
C PHE A 59 3.54 -1.47 -3.07
N ARG A 60 3.07 -2.29 -2.12
CA ARG A 60 2.92 -3.74 -2.30
C ARG A 60 2.06 -4.07 -3.52
N LYS A 61 0.99 -3.31 -3.74
CA LYS A 61 0.09 -3.56 -4.88
C LYS A 61 0.72 -3.26 -6.22
N VAL A 62 1.49 -2.18 -6.34
CA VAL A 62 2.22 -1.88 -7.57
C VAL A 62 3.30 -2.94 -7.84
N TYR A 63 3.91 -3.52 -6.80
CA TYR A 63 4.85 -4.63 -6.96
C TYR A 63 4.17 -5.89 -7.52
N VAL A 64 3.04 -6.30 -6.94
CA VAL A 64 2.37 -7.56 -7.29
C VAL A 64 1.63 -7.47 -8.63
N ASP A 65 0.88 -6.39 -8.86
CA ASP A 65 -0.08 -6.30 -9.96
C ASP A 65 0.50 -5.67 -11.25
N GLY A 66 1.82 -5.44 -11.31
CA GLY A 66 2.52 -4.94 -12.49
C GLY A 66 2.22 -3.47 -12.81
N PRO A 67 2.19 -3.02 -14.08
CA PRO A 67 1.84 -1.64 -14.40
C PRO A 67 0.41 -1.33 -13.94
N VAL A 68 0.28 -0.48 -12.91
CA VAL A 68 -1.03 -0.11 -12.34
C VAL A 68 -1.31 1.39 -12.50
N GLY A 69 -2.48 1.70 -13.03
CA GLY A 69 -3.02 3.06 -13.08
C GLY A 69 -3.85 3.43 -11.84
N ILE A 70 -4.12 4.73 -11.69
CA ILE A 70 -4.94 5.25 -10.57
C ILE A 70 -6.35 4.64 -10.59
N GLU A 71 -6.94 4.44 -11.77
CA GLU A 71 -8.33 3.95 -11.88
C GLU A 71 -8.49 2.51 -11.37
N ARG A 72 -7.51 1.64 -11.62
CA ARG A 72 -7.51 0.26 -11.12
C ARG A 72 -7.35 0.23 -9.60
N LEU A 73 -6.45 1.08 -9.05
CA LEU A 73 -6.29 1.22 -7.60
C LEU A 73 -7.55 1.78 -6.92
N ARG A 74 -8.27 2.71 -7.56
CA ARG A 74 -9.54 3.23 -7.03
C ARG A 74 -10.62 2.16 -6.94
N THR A 75 -10.64 1.21 -7.87
CA THR A 75 -11.50 0.03 -7.78
C THR A 75 -11.03 -0.88 -6.65
N TRP A 76 -9.73 -1.14 -6.53
CA TRP A 76 -9.23 -2.04 -5.48
C TRP A 76 -9.49 -1.53 -4.05
N TYR A 77 -9.25 -0.23 -3.83
CA TYR A 77 -9.57 0.43 -2.55
C TYR A 77 -11.02 0.90 -2.44
N GLY A 78 -11.86 0.53 -3.41
CA GLY A 78 -13.30 0.74 -3.35
C GLY A 78 -13.96 -0.18 -2.33
N GLY A 79 -15.26 0.04 -2.08
CA GLY A 79 -15.97 -0.74 -1.10
C GLY A 79 -17.47 -0.57 -1.18
N ARG A 80 -18.18 -1.46 -0.48
CA ARG A 80 -19.63 -1.38 -0.29
C ARG A 80 -19.96 -0.14 0.56
N LYS A 81 -20.90 0.67 0.08
CA LYS A 81 -21.39 1.85 0.80
C LYS A 81 -22.82 1.62 1.25
N ASN A 82 -23.07 1.82 2.54
CA ASN A 82 -24.43 1.94 3.07
C ASN A 82 -25.05 3.28 2.61
N ARG A 83 -26.25 3.22 2.03
CA ARG A 83 -26.98 4.37 1.48
C ARG A 83 -28.21 4.73 2.32
N GLY A 84 -28.29 4.26 3.57
CA GLY A 84 -29.45 4.44 4.43
C GLY A 84 -30.56 3.48 4.02
N HIS A 85 -31.72 4.01 3.62
CA HIS A 85 -32.86 3.18 3.20
C HIS A 85 -32.70 2.51 1.82
N ALA A 86 -31.79 3.00 0.98
CA ALA A 86 -31.56 2.41 -0.34
C ALA A 86 -30.60 1.21 -0.26
N PRO A 87 -30.70 0.22 -1.17
CA PRO A 87 -29.79 -0.92 -1.23
C PRO A 87 -28.31 -0.53 -1.31
N GLU A 88 -27.47 -1.41 -0.78
CA GLU A 88 -26.02 -1.24 -0.79
C GLU A 88 -25.45 -1.43 -2.19
N HIS A 89 -24.47 -0.60 -2.55
CA HIS A 89 -23.74 -0.73 -3.81
C HIS A 89 -22.24 -0.54 -3.60
N PHE A 90 -21.47 -1.09 -4.53
CA PHE A 90 -20.04 -0.87 -4.61
C PHE A 90 -19.73 0.51 -5.19
N TYR A 91 -18.81 1.23 -4.54
CA TYR A 91 -18.28 2.50 -5.05
C TYR A 91 -16.75 2.51 -5.04
N LYS A 92 -16.17 3.06 -6.11
CA LYS A 92 -14.73 3.31 -6.21
C LYS A 92 -14.27 4.32 -5.15
N ALA A 93 -13.01 4.20 -4.75
CA ALA A 93 -12.36 5.15 -3.85
C ALA A 93 -12.10 6.52 -4.51
N GLY A 94 -11.81 7.50 -3.65
CA GLY A 94 -11.27 8.80 -4.09
C GLY A 94 -9.85 8.63 -4.64
N GLY A 95 -9.50 9.44 -5.65
CA GLY A 95 -8.19 9.34 -6.32
C GLY A 95 -7.07 10.12 -5.63
N SER A 96 -7.39 11.13 -4.80
CA SER A 96 -6.40 12.07 -4.27
C SER A 96 -5.37 11.41 -3.36
N ILE A 97 -5.81 10.55 -2.44
CA ILE A 97 -4.94 9.78 -1.53
C ILE A 97 -3.95 8.94 -2.35
N ILE A 98 -4.47 8.12 -3.26
CA ILE A 98 -3.69 7.18 -4.09
C ILE A 98 -2.68 7.96 -4.96
N ARG A 99 -3.12 9.06 -5.57
CA ARG A 99 -2.26 9.89 -6.42
C ARG A 99 -1.10 10.48 -5.64
N LYS A 100 -1.37 11.04 -4.45
CA LYS A 100 -0.34 11.65 -3.60
C LYS A 100 0.63 10.60 -3.04
N ALA A 101 0.15 9.43 -2.63
CA ALA A 101 1.00 8.31 -2.24
C ALA A 101 1.95 7.88 -3.37
N LEU A 102 1.43 7.73 -4.59
CA LEU A 102 2.27 7.38 -5.75
C LEU A 102 3.28 8.48 -6.11
N GLN A 103 2.90 9.75 -6.00
CA GLN A 103 3.83 10.88 -6.21
C GLN A 103 4.97 10.87 -5.19
N GLN A 104 4.69 10.56 -3.93
CA GLN A 104 5.71 10.46 -2.89
C GLN A 104 6.64 9.25 -3.09
N LEU A 105 6.08 8.10 -3.47
CA LEU A 105 6.87 6.91 -3.81
C LEU A 105 7.74 7.11 -5.06
N GLU A 106 7.26 7.90 -6.02
CA GLU A 106 8.00 8.30 -7.22
C GLU A 106 9.13 9.27 -6.86
N ALA A 107 8.88 10.25 -6.00
CA ALA A 107 9.91 11.16 -5.47
C ALA A 107 10.98 10.43 -4.63
N ALA A 108 10.61 9.36 -3.95
CA ALA A 108 11.54 8.50 -3.22
C ALA A 108 12.32 7.52 -4.13
N GLY A 109 12.01 7.45 -5.42
CA GLY A 109 12.71 6.58 -6.39
C GLY A 109 12.26 5.12 -6.38
N PHE A 110 11.20 4.75 -5.65
CA PHE A 110 10.73 3.37 -5.56
C PHE A 110 9.78 2.96 -6.68
N VAL A 111 9.11 3.92 -7.31
CA VAL A 111 8.13 3.70 -8.36
C VAL A 111 8.46 4.59 -9.55
N GLN A 112 8.32 4.05 -10.75
CA GLN A 112 8.51 4.78 -12.01
C GLN A 112 7.23 4.77 -12.84
N LYS A 113 7.07 5.80 -13.67
CA LYS A 113 5.96 5.90 -14.61
C LYS A 113 6.33 5.22 -15.92
N VAL A 114 5.47 4.32 -16.38
CA VAL A 114 5.54 3.73 -17.72
C VAL A 114 4.57 4.50 -18.62
N PRO A 115 5.03 5.13 -19.72
CA PRO A 115 4.18 5.84 -20.65
C PRO A 115 3.02 4.96 -21.14
N GLY A 116 1.77 5.44 -21.03
CA GLY A 116 0.58 4.72 -21.51
C GLY A 116 0.07 3.60 -20.60
N GLU A 117 0.91 2.96 -19.79
CA GLU A 117 0.54 1.74 -19.04
C GLU A 117 0.34 1.96 -17.54
N GLY A 118 0.89 3.03 -16.97
CA GLY A 118 0.69 3.38 -15.57
C GLY A 118 2.01 3.53 -14.81
N ARG A 119 2.14 2.81 -13.69
CA ARG A 119 3.33 2.86 -12.83
C ARG A 119 3.81 1.46 -12.48
N THR A 120 5.11 1.27 -12.48
CA THR A 120 5.80 0.03 -12.12
C THR A 120 6.83 0.30 -11.02
N VAL A 121 7.21 -0.75 -10.29
CA VAL A 121 8.25 -0.64 -9.25
C VAL A 121 9.63 -0.58 -9.89
N THR A 122 10.52 0.26 -9.34
CA THR A 122 11.93 0.33 -9.77
C THR A 122 12.75 -0.81 -9.16
N PRO A 123 13.94 -1.15 -9.69
CA PRO A 123 14.82 -2.14 -9.06
C PRO A 123 15.15 -1.81 -7.59
N GLN A 124 15.31 -0.52 -7.26
CA GLN A 124 15.51 -0.06 -5.89
C GLN A 124 14.28 -0.34 -5.01
N GLY A 125 13.07 -0.10 -5.51
CA GLY A 125 11.84 -0.41 -4.80
C GLY A 125 11.62 -1.90 -4.59
N GLN A 126 11.95 -2.72 -5.58
CA GLN A 126 11.89 -4.19 -5.46
C GLN A 126 12.86 -4.69 -4.39
N SER A 127 14.13 -4.25 -4.46
CA SER A 127 15.15 -4.62 -3.47
C SER A 127 14.77 -4.22 -2.04
N PHE A 128 14.16 -3.05 -1.86
CA PHE A 128 13.67 -2.61 -0.56
C PHE A 128 12.59 -3.53 0.01
N LEU A 129 11.59 -3.89 -0.81
CA LEU A 129 10.50 -4.79 -0.38
C LEU A 129 11.01 -6.21 -0.11
N ASP A 130 11.86 -6.75 -0.98
CA ASP A 130 12.39 -8.10 -0.84
C ASP A 130 13.33 -8.20 0.37
N LYS A 131 14.08 -7.14 0.71
CA LYS A 131 14.87 -7.09 1.94
C LYS A 131 13.99 -7.19 3.19
N ILE A 132 12.89 -6.45 3.23
CA ILE A 132 11.93 -6.51 4.35
C ILE A 132 11.24 -7.87 4.39
N ALA A 133 10.88 -8.45 3.23
CA ALA A 133 10.31 -9.78 3.15
C ALA A 133 11.28 -10.86 3.68
N THR A 134 12.59 -10.75 3.38
CA THR A 134 13.59 -11.68 3.92
C THR A 134 13.78 -11.57 5.42
N GLU A 135 13.74 -10.35 5.98
CA GLU A 135 13.81 -10.12 7.43
C GLU A 135 12.60 -10.75 8.12
N LEU A 136 11.40 -10.49 7.59
CA LEU A 136 10.15 -11.03 8.12
C LEU A 136 10.08 -12.55 8.01
N LYS A 137 10.56 -13.14 6.90
CA LYS A 137 10.57 -14.59 6.72
C LYS A 137 11.45 -15.26 7.78
N LYS A 138 12.61 -14.69 8.10
CA LYS A 138 13.48 -15.20 9.17
C LYS A 138 12.79 -15.18 10.53
N GLU A 139 12.11 -14.09 10.87
CA GLU A 139 11.33 -13.97 12.12
C GLU A 139 10.19 -15.02 12.16
N LEU A 140 9.52 -15.25 11.02
CA LEU A 140 8.44 -16.24 10.93
C LEU A 140 8.94 -17.69 10.97
N GLU A 141 10.12 -18.00 10.43
CA GLU A 141 10.75 -19.33 10.49
C GLU A 141 11.09 -19.75 11.92
N GLU A 142 11.32 -18.78 12.83
CA GLU A 142 11.53 -19.05 14.26
C GLU A 142 10.23 -19.45 14.96
N GLN A 143 9.11 -18.84 14.56
CA GLN A 143 7.80 -19.11 15.16
C GLN A 143 7.12 -20.34 14.55
N ILE A 144 7.31 -20.56 13.25
CA ILE A 144 6.68 -21.65 12.49
C ILE A 144 7.79 -22.41 11.74
N PRO A 145 8.29 -23.53 12.31
CA PRO A 145 9.37 -24.31 11.70
C PRO A 145 9.05 -24.88 10.31
N GLU A 146 7.76 -24.99 9.95
CA GLU A 146 7.32 -25.48 8.64
C GLU A 146 7.74 -24.56 7.48
N LEU A 147 7.93 -23.27 7.76
CA LEU A 147 8.37 -22.30 6.76
C LEU A 147 9.82 -22.51 6.33
N LYS A 148 10.64 -23.30 7.04
CA LYS A 148 12.02 -23.61 6.63
C LYS A 148 12.11 -24.47 5.36
N LYS A 149 11.02 -25.13 4.96
CA LYS A 149 10.98 -26.01 3.79
C LYS A 149 10.90 -25.26 2.46
N TYR A 150 10.47 -24.00 2.46
CA TYR A 150 10.18 -23.18 1.29
C TYR A 150 10.79 -21.79 1.48
#